data_AF-A0A5E6N3K0-F1
#
_entry.id   AF-A0A5E6N3K0-F1
#
_cell.length_a   1.000
_cell.length_b   1.000
_cell.length_c   1.000
_cell.angle_alpha   90.00
_cell.angle_beta   90.00
_cell.angle_gamma   90.00
#
_symmetry.space_group_name_H-M   'P 1'
#
loop_
_entity.id
_entity.type
_entity.pdbx_description
1 polymer ?
#
loop_
_entity_poly.entity_id
_entity_poly.type
_entity_poly.pdbx_seq_one_letter_code
_entity_poly.pdbx_strand_id
1 'polypeptide(L)'
;MIDDLVTFEATNVAELESNFKNSVNDYIQTCEDLNRKPQKTYKGSFNLRIDPQLHKNIYKQALKESLSINAFIGKTLKDAVNKESCY
;
A
#
# COMPACT_ATOMS: atom_id res chain seq x y z
N MET A 1 13.95 -0.96 5.21
CA MET A 1 12.57 -1.46 5.17
C MET A 1 12.60 -2.66 4.26
N ILE A 2 12.33 -3.87 4.75
CA ILE A 2 12.39 -5.07 3.89
C ILE A 2 10.97 -5.28 3.35
N ASP A 3 10.80 -4.95 2.07
CA ASP A 3 9.66 -5.35 1.26
C ASP A 3 9.97 -6.74 0.71
N ASP A 4 9.48 -7.78 1.38
CA ASP A 4 9.83 -9.17 1.05
C ASP A 4 9.52 -9.45 -0.44
N LEU A 5 10.54 -9.83 -1.21
CA LEU A 5 10.43 -10.12 -2.64
C LEU A 5 10.27 -11.63 -2.85
N VAL A 6 9.13 -12.06 -3.37
CA VAL A 6 8.89 -13.45 -3.77
C VAL A 6 9.08 -13.58 -5.28
N THR A 7 10.11 -14.31 -5.69
CA THR A 7 10.41 -14.60 -7.11
C THR A 7 10.10 -16.05 -7.43
N PHE A 8 9.59 -16.31 -8.63
CA PHE A 8 9.33 -17.65 -9.14
C PHE A 8 9.79 -17.71 -10.60
N GLU A 9 10.26 -18.88 -11.02
CA GLU A 9 10.69 -19.14 -12.40
C GLU A 9 10.02 -20.41 -12.91
N ALA A 10 9.76 -20.49 -14.20
CA ALA A 10 9.21 -21.68 -14.84
C ALA A 10 9.74 -21.82 -16.26
N THR A 11 9.94 -23.08 -16.67
CA THR A 11 10.51 -23.43 -17.99
C THR A 11 9.43 -23.56 -19.06
N ASN A 12 8.16 -23.69 -18.65
CA ASN A 12 7.00 -23.77 -19.51
C ASN A 12 5.76 -23.16 -18.83
N VAL A 13 4.73 -22.82 -19.64
CA VAL A 13 3.50 -22.17 -19.16
C VAL A 13 2.70 -23.06 -18.20
N ALA A 14 2.79 -24.39 -18.34
CA ALA A 14 2.08 -25.32 -17.47
C ALA A 14 2.63 -25.31 -16.03
N GLU A 15 3.93 -25.08 -15.86
CA GLU A 15 4.60 -25.00 -14.55
C GLU A 15 4.47 -23.62 -13.89
N LEU A 16 4.14 -22.57 -14.65
CA LEU A 16 4.14 -21.20 -14.18
C LEU A 16 3.21 -20.98 -12.97
N GLU A 17 1.98 -21.48 -13.05
CA GLU A 17 0.99 -21.32 -11.97
C GLU A 17 1.35 -22.15 -10.73
N SER A 18 1.88 -23.36 -10.94
CA SER A 18 2.33 -24.25 -9.86
C SER A 18 3.50 -23.64 -9.10
N ASN A 19 4.52 -23.17 -9.82
CA ASN A 19 5.72 -22.58 -9.23
C ASN A 19 5.41 -21.26 -8.50
N PHE A 20 4.48 -20.47 -9.05
CA PHE A 20 3.95 -19.29 -8.36
C PHE A 20 3.29 -19.67 -7.02
N LYS A 21 2.36 -20.63 -7.02
CA LYS A 21 1.66 -21.08 -5.81
C LYS A 21 2.63 -21.62 -4.76
N ASN A 22 3.62 -22.41 -5.17
CA ASN A 22 4.63 -22.95 -4.28
C ASN A 22 5.47 -21.84 -3.63
N SER A 23 5.94 -20.88 -4.42
CA SER A 23 6.74 -19.75 -3.90
C SER A 23 5.96 -18.89 -2.89
N VAL A 24 4.65 -18.71 -3.11
CA VAL A 24 3.76 -18.02 -2.17
C VAL A 24 3.57 -18.83 -0.88
N ASN A 25 3.36 -20.15 -0.98
CA ASN A 25 3.21 -21.02 0.19
C ASN A 25 4.51 -21.05 1.02
N ASP A 26 5.67 -21.14 0.37
CA ASP A 26 6.97 -21.14 1.04
C ASP A 26 7.22 -19.82 1.78
N TYR A 27 6.82 -18.69 1.20
CA TYR A 27 6.87 -17.39 1.87
C TYR A 27 6.01 -17.37 3.14
N ILE A 28 4.78 -17.87 3.06
CA ILE A 28 3.86 -17.91 4.21
C ILE A 28 4.43 -18.83 5.30
N GLN A 29 4.92 -20.02 4.93
CA GLN A 29 5.54 -20.95 5.88
C GLN A 29 6.77 -20.33 6.55
N THR A 30 7.63 -19.65 5.78
CA THR A 30 8.78 -18.92 6.32
C THR A 30 8.35 -17.83 7.30
N CYS A 31 7.25 -17.13 7.02
CA CYS A 31 6.69 -16.16 7.95
C CYS A 31 6.23 -16.84 9.26
N GLU A 32 5.56 -17.99 9.19
CA GLU A 32 5.13 -18.75 10.36
C GLU A 32 6.31 -19.28 11.19
N ASP A 33 7.33 -19.86 10.54
CA ASP A 33 8.53 -20.39 11.20
C ASP A 33 9.32 -19.30 11.92
N LEU A 34 9.35 -18.09 11.36
CA LEU A 34 9.97 -16.92 11.96
C LEU A 34 9.06 -16.20 12.98
N ASN A 35 7.87 -16.75 13.25
CA ASN A 35 6.84 -16.17 14.10
C ASN A 35 6.51 -14.70 13.74
N ARG A 36 6.61 -14.37 12.45
CA ARG A 36 6.32 -13.04 11.88
C ARG A 36 5.05 -13.10 11.03
N LYS A 37 4.29 -12.00 11.02
CA LYS A 37 3.13 -11.91 10.12
C LYS A 37 3.62 -11.59 8.69
N PRO A 38 3.07 -12.25 7.65
CA PRO A 38 3.30 -11.87 6.27
C PRO A 38 3.05 -10.37 6.04
N GLN A 39 3.75 -9.79 5.07
CA GLN A 39 3.58 -8.37 4.76
C GLN A 39 2.13 -8.08 4.38
N LYS A 40 1.53 -7.09 5.06
CA LYS A 40 0.15 -6.68 4.77
C LYS A 40 0.11 -5.97 3.44
N THR A 41 -0.87 -6.35 2.62
CA THR A 41 -1.19 -5.60 1.41
C THR A 41 -1.71 -4.21 1.76
N TYR A 42 -1.17 -3.20 1.09
CA TYR A 42 -1.67 -1.83 1.21
C TYR A 42 -2.94 -1.68 0.38
N LYS A 43 -4.11 -1.84 1.01
CA LYS A 43 -5.42 -1.88 0.33
C LYS A 43 -5.88 -0.53 -0.27
N GLY A 44 -5.12 0.55 -0.08
CA GLY A 44 -5.46 1.91 -0.55
C GLY A 44 -6.65 2.57 0.15
N SER A 45 -7.45 1.83 0.92
CA SER A 45 -8.52 2.37 1.75
C SER A 45 -7.98 2.82 3.11
N PHE A 46 -8.28 4.07 3.47
CA PHE A 46 -7.79 4.69 4.70
C PHE A 46 -8.93 5.39 5.43
N ASN A 47 -9.38 4.79 6.55
CA ASN A 47 -10.44 5.36 7.38
C ASN A 47 -9.82 6.29 8.42
N LEU A 48 -10.13 7.57 8.33
CA LEU A 48 -9.60 8.62 9.21
C LEU A 48 -10.69 9.14 10.16
N ARG A 49 -10.33 9.27 11.44
CA ARG A 49 -11.07 10.10 12.38
C ARG A 49 -10.33 11.42 12.53
N ILE A 50 -10.98 12.51 12.17
CA ILE A 50 -10.44 13.86 12.26
C ILE A 50 -11.45 14.77 12.94
N ASP A 51 -10.95 15.86 13.50
CA ASP A 51 -11.80 16.89 14.10
C ASP A 51 -12.83 17.42 13.07
N PRO A 52 -14.11 17.62 13.45
CA PRO A 52 -15.14 18.09 12.53
C PRO A 52 -14.83 19.45 11.89
N GLN A 53 -14.16 20.35 12.61
CA GLN A 53 -13.76 21.65 12.08
C GLN A 53 -12.65 21.51 11.04
N LEU A 54 -11.71 20.58 11.27
CA LEU A 54 -10.70 20.23 10.27
C LEU A 54 -11.34 19.63 9.02
N HIS A 55 -12.30 18.70 9.17
CA HIS A 55 -13.04 18.13 8.04
C HIS A 55 -13.73 19.22 7.19
N LYS A 56 -14.37 20.20 7.84
CA LYS A 56 -15.00 21.34 7.16
C LYS A 56 -13.99 22.17 6.36
N ASN A 57 -12.81 22.41 6.93
CA ASN A 57 -11.75 23.17 6.26
C ASN A 57 -11.17 22.40 5.05
N ILE A 58 -10.96 21.08 5.21
CA ILE A 58 -10.53 20.20 4.11
C ILE A 58 -11.55 20.22 2.97
N TYR A 59 -12.84 20.09 3.27
CA TYR A 59 -13.90 20.13 2.26
C TYR A 59 -13.90 21.47 1.50
N LYS A 60 -13.80 22.60 2.21
CA LYS A 60 -13.72 23.92 1.58
C LYS A 60 -12.51 24.06 0.66
N GLN A 61 -11.36 23.52 1.07
CA GLN A 61 -10.14 23.60 0.27
C GLN A 61 -10.22 22.68 -0.96
N ALA A 62 -10.73 21.47 -0.80
CA ALA A 62 -10.96 20.54 -1.90
C ALA A 62 -11.90 21.15 -2.97
N LEU A 63 -12.97 21.83 -2.54
CA LEU A 63 -13.88 22.55 -3.44
C LEU A 63 -13.20 23.67 -4.23
N LYS A 64 -12.31 24.45 -3.61
CA LYS A 64 -11.55 25.51 -4.30
C LYS A 64 -10.67 24.97 -5.41
N GLU A 65 -10.18 23.74 -5.26
CA GLU A 65 -9.35 23.04 -6.23
C GLU A 65 -10.15 22.15 -7.18
N SER A 66 -11.50 22.15 -7.08
CA SER A 66 -12.39 21.27 -7.84
C SER A 66 -12.06 19.77 -7.67
N LEU A 67 -11.58 19.39 -6.48
CA LEU A 67 -11.21 18.02 -6.12
C LEU A 67 -12.22 17.40 -5.15
N SER A 68 -12.35 16.07 -5.19
CA SER A 68 -12.99 15.35 -4.10
C SER A 68 -12.11 15.41 -2.84
N ILE A 69 -12.72 15.22 -1.65
CA ILE A 69 -11.97 15.18 -0.38
C ILE A 69 -10.84 14.15 -0.47
N ASN A 70 -11.12 12.94 -0.98
CA ASN A 70 -10.12 11.88 -1.08
C ASN A 70 -9.00 12.24 -2.06
N ALA A 71 -9.31 12.88 -3.19
CA ALA A 71 -8.30 13.32 -4.15
C ALA A 71 -7.41 14.42 -3.55
N PHE A 72 -8.00 15.37 -2.84
CA PHE A 72 -7.28 16.43 -2.15
C PHE A 72 -6.35 15.87 -1.05
N ILE A 73 -6.86 14.96 -0.21
CA ILE A 73 -6.06 14.29 0.82
C ILE A 73 -4.94 13.48 0.18
N GLY A 74 -5.23 12.68 -0.86
CA GLY A 74 -4.23 11.89 -1.57
C GLY A 74 -3.10 12.73 -2.17
N LYS A 75 -3.45 13.86 -2.81
CA LYS A 75 -2.49 14.85 -3.31
C LYS A 75 -1.63 15.41 -2.17
N THR A 76 -2.26 15.84 -1.08
CA THR A 76 -1.56 16.41 0.07
C THR A 76 -0.60 15.41 0.71
N LEU A 77 -1.01 14.14 0.85
CA LEU A 77 -0.15 13.07 1.36
C LEU A 77 1.01 12.78 0.41
N LYS A 78 0.76 12.76 -0.90
CA LYS A 78 1.81 12.59 -1.91
C LYS A 78 2.85 13.70 -1.83
N ASP A 79 2.41 14.96 -1.73
CA ASP A 79 3.30 16.11 -1.60
C ASP A 79 4.08 16.08 -0.28
N ALA A 80 3.48 15.60 0.81
CA ALA A 80 4.14 15.48 2.11
C ALA A 80 5.25 14.42 2.09
N VAL A 81 4.99 13.24 1.53
CA VAL A 81 5.98 12.15 1.46
C VAL A 81 7.11 12.46 0.47
N ASN A 82 6.80 13.07 -0.68
CA ASN A 82 7.82 13.39 -1.68
C ASN A 82 8.71 14.58 -1.31
N LYS A 83 8.32 15.39 -0.33
CA LYS A 83 9.16 16.48 0.19
C LYS A 83 10.39 15.98 0.97
N GLU A 84 10.46 14.70 1.32
CA GLU A 84 11.62 14.11 2.02
C GLU A 84 12.78 13.73 1.09
N SER A 85 12.66 13.86 -0.25
CA SER A 85 13.75 13.54 -1.20
C SER A 85 14.69 14.70 -1.56
N CYS A 86 14.61 15.84 -0.87
CA CYS A 86 15.59 16.93 -1.01
C CYS A 86 16.47 17.02 0.23
N TYR A 87 17.31 16.02 0.49
CA TYR A 87 18.52 16.11 1.30
C TYR A 87 19.59 15.14 0.78
#